data_AF-A0AAD8YG90-F1
#
_entry.id   AF-A0AAD8YG90-F1
#
_cell.length_a   1.000
_cell.length_b   1.000
_cell.length_c   1.000
_cell.angle_alpha   90.00
_cell.angle_beta   90.00
_cell.angle_gamma   90.00
#
_symmetry.space_group_name_H-M   'P 1'
#
loop_
_entity.id
_entity.type
_entity.pdbx_description
1 polymer ?
#
loop_
_entity_poly.entity_id
_entity_poly.type
_entity_poly.pdbx_seq_one_letter_code
_entity_poly.pdbx_strand_id
1 'polypeptide(L)'
;MPSSKKKKSKQKKAANVAAAASNLSVNDDPYEFDGEIAVEQLNNARAAVGLNRVDPRPKKVDRLPDYPACDGCGSEYSGTMECTSCGSAFYCGRSCQVNHWKNGGHKDECPTLKERSQSIAKTTVEKLMDESSPPLLRVQVLHDDPLDGSGPYKFAVDYGLHDAIYSAFLVDKEGVVENHTNENPLYRCCLTQWIMQSLFRGERISRQIHHGSNSFGKVDGGRILGYLHSHSDDGLQVWWKASLESAMVFLHSKISSTPDESFRCHQMARDIWAMWTHTFASKRASECILLTHDKAACLERATWMIKQMKPYLSKLQSAREGLDRNEVIQAYFNQVPAMIAAQCRELANVTSVDPVKLLKLRGLDKKMYENIAKPHGEDMIRRKRAADTARSRDILKRAGAFD
;
A
#
# COMPACT_ATOMS: atom_id res chain seq x y z
N MET A 1 16.46 -37.50 -11.83
CA MET A 1 15.52 -36.79 -12.73
C MET A 1 14.08 -36.77 -12.19
N PRO A 2 13.69 -35.81 -11.32
CA PRO A 2 12.29 -35.63 -10.92
C PRO A 2 11.65 -34.28 -11.33
N SER A 3 12.37 -33.38 -12.02
CA SER A 3 11.90 -31.99 -12.22
C SER A 3 10.84 -31.80 -13.33
N SER A 4 10.71 -32.74 -14.27
CA SER A 4 9.79 -32.57 -15.42
C SER A 4 8.32 -32.83 -15.08
N LYS A 5 8.04 -33.69 -14.08
CA LYS A 5 6.66 -34.01 -13.67
C LYS A 5 6.01 -32.88 -12.85
N LYS A 6 6.76 -32.19 -11.99
CA LYS A 6 6.26 -31.03 -11.23
C LYS A 6 5.97 -29.81 -12.14
N LYS A 7 6.76 -29.61 -13.20
CA LYS A 7 6.55 -28.52 -14.17
C LYS A 7 5.28 -28.72 -15.01
N LYS A 8 5.01 -29.96 -15.47
CA LYS A 8 3.79 -30.33 -16.20
C LYS A 8 2.51 -30.23 -15.34
N SER A 9 2.60 -30.57 -14.05
CA SER A 9 1.48 -30.44 -13.10
C SER A 9 1.11 -28.97 -12.85
N LYS A 10 2.10 -28.07 -12.71
CA LYS A 10 1.85 -26.63 -12.55
C LYS A 10 1.27 -25.97 -13.80
N GLN A 11 1.76 -26.32 -15.00
CA GLN A 11 1.23 -25.81 -16.27
C GLN A 11 -0.21 -26.25 -16.54
N LYS A 12 -0.57 -27.51 -16.20
CA LYS A 12 -1.94 -28.01 -16.34
C LYS A 12 -2.90 -27.33 -15.35
N LYS A 13 -2.41 -26.97 -14.16
CA LYS A 13 -3.19 -26.22 -13.16
C LYS A 13 -3.46 -24.78 -13.63
N ALA A 14 -2.46 -24.09 -14.18
CA ALA A 14 -2.60 -22.72 -14.71
C ALA A 14 -3.55 -22.63 -15.92
N ALA A 15 -3.49 -23.60 -16.84
CA ALA A 15 -4.39 -23.64 -18.01
C ALA A 15 -5.87 -23.84 -17.60
N ASN A 16 -6.12 -24.60 -16.52
CA ASN A 16 -7.47 -24.79 -16.00
C ASN A 16 -8.03 -23.54 -15.29
N VAL A 17 -7.17 -22.69 -14.71
CA VAL A 17 -7.58 -21.41 -14.11
C VAL A 17 -8.06 -20.43 -15.20
N ALA A 18 -7.32 -20.34 -16.30
CA ALA A 18 -7.67 -19.45 -17.42
C ALA A 18 -8.99 -19.86 -18.10
N ALA A 19 -9.27 -21.16 -18.21
CA ALA A 19 -10.51 -21.68 -18.79
C ALA A 19 -11.73 -21.54 -17.86
N ALA A 20 -11.53 -21.50 -16.54
CA ALA A 20 -12.61 -21.26 -15.57
C ALA A 20 -13.04 -19.78 -15.55
N ALA A 21 -12.09 -18.86 -15.74
CA ALA A 21 -12.37 -17.43 -15.84
C ALA A 21 -13.15 -17.04 -17.12
N SER A 22 -13.04 -17.82 -18.19
CA SER A 22 -13.72 -17.55 -19.47
C SER A 22 -15.19 -18.02 -19.53
N ASN A 23 -15.68 -18.77 -18.54
CA ASN A 23 -17.03 -19.34 -18.52
C ASN A 23 -18.02 -18.60 -17.60
N LEU A 24 -17.69 -17.38 -17.16
CA LEU A 24 -18.63 -16.50 -16.46
C LEU A 24 -19.73 -16.06 -17.43
N SER A 25 -20.81 -16.85 -17.52
CA SER A 25 -22.01 -16.48 -18.26
C SER A 25 -22.73 -15.35 -17.52
N VAL A 26 -22.95 -14.24 -18.22
CA VAL A 26 -23.74 -13.10 -17.78
C VAL A 26 -25.21 -13.52 -17.77
N ASN A 27 -25.86 -13.54 -16.60
CA ASN A 27 -27.31 -13.64 -16.51
C ASN A 27 -27.92 -12.24 -16.65
N ASP A 28 -29.00 -12.15 -17.43
CA ASP A 28 -29.69 -10.93 -17.86
C ASP A 28 -30.66 -10.36 -16.80
N ASP A 29 -30.15 -9.72 -15.74
CA ASP A 29 -30.92 -8.76 -14.92
C ASP A 29 -30.03 -7.59 -14.46
N PRO A 30 -30.29 -6.32 -14.87
CA PRO A 30 -29.23 -5.30 -14.87
C PRO A 30 -29.05 -4.43 -13.61
N TYR A 31 -29.79 -4.61 -12.49
CA TYR A 31 -29.75 -3.59 -11.41
C TYR A 31 -29.76 -4.03 -9.93
N GLU A 32 -29.44 -5.28 -9.59
CA GLU A 32 -29.11 -5.63 -8.19
C GLU A 32 -27.85 -6.51 -8.12
N PHE A 33 -26.71 -5.89 -7.81
CA PHE A 33 -25.45 -6.61 -7.57
C PHE A 33 -25.40 -7.01 -6.09
N ASP A 34 -25.97 -8.17 -5.78
CA ASP A 34 -25.91 -8.77 -4.45
C ASP A 34 -24.48 -9.30 -4.19
N GLY A 35 -23.77 -8.63 -3.28
CA GLY A 35 -22.38 -8.95 -2.93
C GLY A 35 -22.20 -10.37 -2.39
N GLU A 36 -23.26 -11.02 -1.91
CA GLU A 36 -23.22 -12.42 -1.46
C GLU A 36 -23.07 -13.40 -2.63
N ILE A 37 -23.72 -13.13 -3.77
CA ILE A 37 -23.65 -13.97 -4.98
C ILE A 37 -22.25 -13.95 -5.58
N ALA A 38 -21.58 -12.79 -5.60
CA ALA A 38 -20.22 -12.64 -6.10
C ALA A 38 -19.18 -13.36 -5.22
N VAL A 39 -19.38 -13.39 -3.88
CA VAL A 39 -18.49 -14.07 -2.93
C VAL A 39 -18.60 -15.59 -3.06
N GLU A 40 -19.80 -16.14 -3.27
CA GLU A 40 -19.97 -17.59 -3.45
C GLU A 40 -19.37 -18.05 -4.79
N GLN A 41 -19.55 -17.28 -5.87
CA GLN A 41 -18.89 -17.54 -7.15
C GLN A 41 -17.36 -17.48 -7.06
N LEU A 42 -16.82 -16.47 -6.36
CA LEU A 42 -15.39 -16.36 -6.06
C LEU A 42 -14.90 -17.56 -5.24
N ASN A 43 -15.62 -17.96 -4.19
CA ASN A 43 -15.26 -19.10 -3.36
C ASN A 43 -15.30 -20.42 -4.14
N ASN A 44 -16.23 -20.58 -5.06
CA ASN A 44 -16.29 -21.72 -5.96
C ASN A 44 -15.07 -21.76 -6.91
N ALA A 45 -14.68 -20.60 -7.47
CA ALA A 45 -13.47 -20.48 -8.27
C ALA A 45 -12.19 -20.77 -7.46
N ARG A 46 -12.13 -20.31 -6.20
CA ARG A 46 -11.02 -20.57 -5.26
C ARG A 46 -10.92 -22.04 -4.88
N ALA A 47 -12.03 -22.69 -4.57
CA ALA A 47 -12.08 -24.11 -4.27
C ALA A 47 -11.58 -24.96 -5.46
N ALA A 48 -11.95 -24.58 -6.68
CA ALA A 48 -11.52 -25.26 -7.90
C ALA A 48 -9.98 -25.26 -8.10
N VAL A 49 -9.27 -24.32 -7.47
CA VAL A 49 -7.80 -24.23 -7.52
C VAL A 49 -7.12 -24.63 -6.19
N GLY A 50 -7.88 -25.11 -5.22
CA GLY A 50 -7.40 -25.56 -3.91
C GLY A 50 -6.99 -24.42 -2.98
N LEU A 51 -7.59 -23.24 -3.14
CA LEU A 51 -7.44 -22.10 -2.23
C LEU A 51 -8.55 -22.14 -1.16
N ASN A 52 -8.22 -21.61 0.02
CA ASN A 52 -9.17 -21.54 1.14
C ASN A 52 -10.33 -20.60 0.82
N ARG A 53 -11.51 -20.93 1.37
CA ARG A 53 -12.71 -20.08 1.35
C ARG A 53 -12.37 -18.72 1.97
N VAL A 54 -12.89 -17.66 1.37
CA VAL A 54 -12.86 -16.30 1.92
C VAL A 54 -14.25 -16.02 2.45
N ASP A 55 -14.31 -15.68 3.73
CA ASP A 55 -15.57 -15.30 4.33
C ASP A 55 -16.09 -14.00 3.71
N PRO A 56 -17.42 -13.82 3.63
CA PRO A 56 -18.00 -12.57 3.19
C PRO A 56 -17.38 -11.40 3.96
N ARG A 57 -17.11 -10.30 3.25
CA ARG A 57 -16.52 -9.10 3.85
C ARG A 57 -17.31 -8.75 5.12
N PRO A 58 -16.66 -8.64 6.29
CA PRO A 58 -17.35 -8.21 7.49
C PRO A 58 -18.02 -6.87 7.22
N LYS A 59 -19.28 -6.72 7.63
CA LYS A 59 -20.03 -5.45 7.47
C LYS A 59 -19.16 -4.30 7.99
N LYS A 60 -19.03 -3.23 7.18
CA LYS A 60 -18.19 -2.05 7.45
C LYS A 60 -18.29 -1.68 8.92
N VAL A 61 -17.19 -1.69 9.65
CA VAL A 61 -17.16 -1.15 11.01
C VAL A 61 -17.32 0.37 10.88
N ASP A 62 -18.41 0.92 11.42
CA ASP A 62 -18.97 2.27 11.19
C ASP A 62 -18.06 3.49 11.50
N ARG A 63 -16.76 3.32 11.78
CA ARG A 63 -15.94 4.43 12.27
C ARG A 63 -15.41 5.36 11.18
N LEU A 64 -15.16 4.85 9.97
CA LEU A 64 -14.63 5.67 8.87
C LEU A 64 -15.40 5.40 7.58
N PRO A 65 -16.15 6.38 7.06
CA PRO A 65 -16.84 6.20 5.80
C PRO A 65 -15.82 6.10 4.66
N ASP A 66 -15.83 4.97 3.97
CA ASP A 66 -15.00 4.69 2.79
C ASP A 66 -15.59 5.35 1.54
N TYR A 67 -15.62 6.69 1.55
CA TYR A 67 -16.01 7.50 0.39
C TYR A 67 -14.76 7.90 -0.40
N PRO A 68 -14.81 7.91 -1.74
CA PRO A 68 -13.75 8.49 -2.55
C PRO A 68 -13.68 10.02 -2.40
N ALA A 69 -12.64 10.63 -2.95
CA ALA A 69 -12.59 12.08 -3.12
C ALA A 69 -13.68 12.55 -4.10
N CYS A 70 -14.15 13.79 -3.93
CA CYS A 70 -15.11 14.41 -4.83
C CYS A 70 -14.46 14.80 -6.17
N ASP A 71 -14.90 14.19 -7.27
CA ASP A 71 -14.50 14.45 -8.66
C ASP A 71 -14.78 15.89 -9.14
N GLY A 72 -15.56 16.69 -8.39
CA GLY A 72 -15.80 18.09 -8.73
C GLY A 72 -14.94 19.13 -7.99
N CYS A 73 -14.45 18.82 -6.78
CA CYS A 73 -13.69 19.79 -5.96
C CYS A 73 -12.43 19.22 -5.31
N GLY A 74 -12.14 17.93 -5.47
CA GLY A 74 -10.99 17.26 -4.87
C GLY A 74 -11.08 17.05 -3.36
N SER A 75 -12.20 17.43 -2.72
CA SER A 75 -12.37 17.23 -1.28
C SER A 75 -12.32 15.74 -0.94
N GLU A 76 -11.40 15.36 -0.07
CA GLU A 76 -11.17 13.98 0.32
C GLU A 76 -12.36 13.40 1.09
N TYR A 77 -12.63 12.11 0.90
CA TYR A 77 -13.65 11.35 1.62
C TYR A 77 -15.04 12.00 1.64
N SER A 78 -15.36 12.72 0.58
CA SER A 78 -16.59 13.50 0.48
C SER A 78 -17.46 13.08 -0.69
N GLY A 79 -17.00 12.19 -1.58
CA GLY A 79 -17.72 11.71 -2.76
C GLY A 79 -18.89 10.78 -2.41
N THR A 80 -19.94 11.30 -1.80
CA THR A 80 -21.12 10.55 -1.35
C THR A 80 -22.17 10.33 -2.42
N MET A 81 -22.15 11.13 -3.49
CA MET A 81 -23.09 11.04 -4.60
C MET A 81 -22.40 10.50 -5.85
N GLU A 82 -22.91 9.42 -6.42
CA GLU A 82 -22.41 8.85 -7.67
C GLU A 82 -23.16 9.44 -8.87
N CYS A 83 -22.47 9.64 -9.99
CA CYS A 83 -23.11 9.96 -11.25
C CYS A 83 -23.93 8.75 -11.71
N THR A 84 -25.26 8.88 -11.72
CA THR A 84 -26.16 7.77 -12.10
C THR A 84 -25.99 7.27 -13.53
N SER A 85 -25.40 8.07 -14.42
CA SER A 85 -25.18 7.68 -15.82
C SER A 85 -23.94 6.79 -15.97
N CYS A 86 -22.78 7.22 -15.48
CA CYS A 86 -21.54 6.45 -15.67
C CYS A 86 -21.19 5.53 -14.51
N GLY A 87 -21.70 5.80 -13.30
CA GLY A 87 -21.34 5.09 -12.08
C GLY A 87 -19.87 5.22 -11.65
N SER A 88 -19.13 6.15 -12.25
CA SER A 88 -17.67 6.26 -12.12
C SER A 88 -17.22 7.55 -11.42
N ALA A 89 -18.00 8.62 -11.53
CA ALA A 89 -17.70 9.92 -10.91
C ALA A 89 -18.50 10.11 -9.62
N PHE A 90 -17.85 10.66 -8.60
CA PHE A 90 -18.36 10.81 -7.23
C PHE A 90 -18.28 12.28 -6.80
N TYR A 91 -19.30 12.77 -6.11
CA TYR A 91 -19.43 14.17 -5.75
C TYR A 91 -19.87 14.33 -4.30
N CYS A 92 -19.42 15.39 -3.65
CA CYS A 92 -19.91 15.75 -2.31
C CYS A 92 -21.28 16.42 -2.32
N GLY A 93 -21.76 16.83 -3.48
CA GLY A 93 -23.05 17.48 -3.62
C GLY A 93 -23.38 17.81 -5.06
N ARG A 94 -24.64 18.19 -5.28
CA ARG A 94 -25.16 18.56 -6.60
C ARG A 94 -24.41 19.73 -7.23
N SER A 95 -23.94 20.69 -6.43
CA SER A 95 -23.15 21.84 -6.91
C SER A 95 -21.87 21.40 -7.61
N CYS A 96 -21.11 20.49 -6.99
CA CYS A 96 -19.87 19.94 -7.56
C CYS A 96 -20.15 19.12 -8.82
N GLN A 97 -21.23 18.32 -8.82
CA GLN A 97 -21.63 17.55 -10.01
C GLN A 97 -21.98 18.47 -11.19
N VAL A 98 -22.80 19.51 -10.97
CA VAL A 98 -23.19 20.44 -12.03
C VAL A 98 -22.00 21.25 -12.54
N ASN A 99 -21.10 21.67 -11.64
CA ASN A 99 -19.89 22.38 -12.03
C ASN A 99 -18.95 21.48 -12.85
N HIS A 100 -18.68 20.25 -12.40
CA HIS A 100 -17.85 19.29 -13.13
C HIS A 100 -18.46 18.95 -14.50
N TRP A 101 -19.79 18.83 -14.57
CA TRP A 101 -20.51 18.63 -15.83
C TRP A 101 -20.34 19.79 -16.82
N LYS A 102 -20.47 21.04 -16.37
CA LYS A 102 -20.45 22.22 -17.25
C LYS A 102 -19.02 22.69 -17.58
N ASN A 103 -18.13 22.64 -16.60
CA ASN A 103 -16.84 23.34 -16.64
C ASN A 103 -15.64 22.40 -16.51
N GLY A 104 -15.85 21.14 -16.11
CA GLY A 104 -14.77 20.20 -15.79
C GLY A 104 -14.64 19.02 -16.74
N GLY A 105 -15.28 19.07 -17.91
CA GLY A 105 -15.13 18.04 -18.97
C GLY A 105 -15.95 16.77 -18.77
N HIS A 106 -16.62 16.59 -17.61
CA HIS A 106 -17.36 15.35 -17.35
C HIS A 106 -18.46 15.07 -18.37
N LYS A 107 -19.10 16.11 -18.93
CA LYS A 107 -20.13 15.95 -19.98
C LYS A 107 -19.61 15.17 -21.19
N ASP A 108 -18.36 15.40 -21.58
CA ASP A 108 -17.76 14.78 -22.76
C ASP A 108 -17.24 13.37 -22.45
N GLU A 109 -16.77 13.15 -21.21
CA GLU A 109 -16.21 11.86 -20.79
C GLU A 109 -17.28 10.85 -20.36
N CYS A 110 -18.37 11.33 -19.74
CA CYS A 110 -19.40 10.50 -19.08
C CYS A 110 -19.90 9.32 -19.94
N PRO A 111 -20.20 9.48 -21.26
CA PRO A 111 -20.70 8.38 -22.07
C PRO A 111 -19.76 7.17 -22.17
N THR A 112 -18.45 7.39 -22.10
CA THR A 112 -17.44 6.32 -22.25
C THR A 112 -16.76 5.96 -20.93
N LEU A 113 -17.01 6.74 -19.87
CA LEU A 113 -16.24 6.64 -18.63
C LEU A 113 -16.43 5.29 -17.94
N LYS A 114 -17.65 4.72 -17.96
CA LYS A 114 -17.94 3.42 -17.35
C LYS A 114 -17.12 2.30 -18.01
N GLU A 115 -17.26 2.16 -19.32
CA GLU A 115 -16.56 1.13 -20.10
C GLU A 115 -15.04 1.27 -20.00
N ARG A 116 -14.53 2.51 -20.10
CA ARG A 116 -13.11 2.79 -19.91
C ARG A 116 -12.63 2.40 -18.51
N SER A 117 -13.42 2.74 -17.48
CA SER A 117 -13.08 2.42 -16.10
C SER A 117 -13.04 0.91 -15.85
N GLN A 118 -14.02 0.17 -16.39
CA GLN A 118 -14.07 -1.29 -16.30
C GLN A 118 -12.91 -1.94 -17.06
N SER A 119 -12.59 -1.47 -18.26
CA SER A 119 -11.47 -1.98 -19.07
C SER A 119 -10.14 -1.79 -18.34
N ILE A 120 -9.85 -0.57 -17.88
CA ILE A 120 -8.67 -0.26 -17.08
C ILE A 120 -8.59 -1.16 -15.83
N ALA A 121 -9.68 -1.25 -15.09
CA ALA A 121 -9.76 -2.04 -13.87
C ALA A 121 -9.45 -3.52 -14.12
N LYS A 122 -10.12 -4.10 -15.12
CA LYS A 122 -9.95 -5.50 -15.50
C LYS A 122 -8.51 -5.79 -15.91
N THR A 123 -7.96 -5.01 -16.85
CA THR A 123 -6.57 -5.18 -17.30
C THR A 123 -5.58 -5.03 -16.14
N THR A 124 -5.81 -4.08 -15.22
CA THR A 124 -4.93 -3.90 -14.06
C THR A 124 -4.90 -5.13 -13.17
N VAL A 125 -6.07 -5.68 -12.83
CA VAL A 125 -6.16 -6.86 -11.97
C VAL A 125 -5.60 -8.10 -12.66
N GLU A 126 -5.93 -8.32 -13.94
CA GLU A 126 -5.40 -9.43 -14.74
C GLU A 126 -3.87 -9.42 -14.79
N LYS A 127 -3.25 -8.25 -15.02
CA LYS A 127 -1.79 -8.11 -15.05
C LYS A 127 -1.16 -8.36 -13.70
N LEU A 128 -1.73 -7.82 -12.62
CA LEU A 128 -1.20 -8.04 -11.27
C LEU A 128 -1.27 -9.52 -10.87
N MET A 129 -2.31 -10.24 -11.31
CA MET A 129 -2.53 -11.66 -11.02
C MET A 129 -1.78 -12.63 -11.93
N ASP A 130 -1.15 -12.15 -13.01
CA ASP A 130 -0.42 -13.01 -13.95
C ASP A 130 0.90 -13.52 -13.37
N GLU A 131 0.84 -14.59 -12.57
CA GLU A 131 2.01 -15.27 -12.00
C GLU A 131 2.92 -15.92 -13.06
N SER A 132 2.45 -16.06 -14.30
CA SER A 132 3.28 -16.58 -15.39
C SER A 132 4.23 -15.51 -15.94
N SER A 133 3.89 -14.23 -15.75
CA SER A 133 4.71 -13.09 -16.14
C SER A 133 5.77 -12.74 -15.09
N PRO A 134 6.95 -12.24 -15.52
CA PRO A 134 7.92 -11.65 -14.60
C PRO A 134 7.31 -10.50 -13.76
N PRO A 135 7.75 -10.33 -12.50
CA PRO A 135 7.29 -9.27 -11.61
C PRO A 135 7.14 -7.88 -12.24
N LEU A 136 8.14 -7.42 -13.00
CA LEU A 136 8.08 -6.08 -13.62
C LEU A 136 6.88 -5.92 -14.58
N LEU A 137 6.56 -6.95 -15.36
CA LEU A 137 5.44 -6.89 -16.31
C LEU A 137 4.08 -6.90 -15.61
N ARG A 138 4.00 -7.47 -14.40
CA ARG A 138 2.77 -7.48 -13.59
C ARG A 138 2.41 -6.09 -13.09
N VAL A 139 3.40 -5.28 -12.73
CA VAL A 139 3.21 -3.94 -12.14
C VAL A 139 3.39 -2.79 -13.13
N GLN A 140 3.85 -3.05 -14.35
CA GLN A 140 4.01 -2.00 -15.36
C GLN A 140 2.70 -1.25 -15.64
N VAL A 141 1.56 -1.93 -15.51
CA VAL A 141 0.23 -1.33 -15.64
C VAL A 141 -0.02 -0.21 -14.61
N LEU A 142 0.73 -0.15 -13.51
CA LEU A 142 0.56 0.85 -12.45
C LEU A 142 1.33 2.16 -12.71
N HIS A 143 2.20 2.21 -13.73
CA HIS A 143 3.13 3.34 -13.96
C HIS A 143 2.42 4.67 -14.25
N ASP A 144 1.23 4.62 -14.87
CA ASP A 144 0.47 5.79 -15.28
C ASP A 144 -0.78 6.02 -14.40
N ASP A 145 -0.75 5.49 -13.17
CA ASP A 145 -1.81 5.58 -12.15
C ASP A 145 -3.22 5.38 -12.71
N PRO A 146 -3.47 4.32 -13.51
CA PRO A 146 -4.72 4.24 -14.25
C PRO A 146 -5.93 4.04 -13.32
N LEU A 147 -5.69 3.64 -12.07
CA LEU A 147 -6.73 3.50 -11.04
C LEU A 147 -7.06 4.80 -10.28
N ASP A 148 -6.28 5.87 -10.48
CA ASP A 148 -6.56 7.18 -9.87
C ASP A 148 -7.58 7.98 -10.67
N GLY A 149 -8.00 7.54 -11.86
CA GLY A 149 -9.12 8.19 -12.56
C GLY A 149 -10.46 8.12 -11.79
N SER A 150 -11.45 8.85 -12.29
CA SER A 150 -12.83 8.77 -11.80
C SER A 150 -13.42 7.40 -12.14
N GLY A 151 -13.40 6.46 -11.18
CA GLY A 151 -14.15 5.19 -11.27
C GLY A 151 -13.34 3.89 -11.28
N PRO A 152 -12.19 3.76 -12.00
CA PRO A 152 -11.54 2.47 -12.22
C PRO A 152 -11.21 1.70 -10.94
N TYR A 153 -10.79 2.37 -9.87
CA TYR A 153 -10.50 1.70 -8.60
C TYR A 153 -11.69 0.89 -8.05
N LYS A 154 -12.91 1.41 -8.14
CA LYS A 154 -14.12 0.70 -7.65
C LYS A 154 -14.28 -0.61 -8.41
N PHE A 155 -14.25 -0.55 -9.74
CA PHE A 155 -14.36 -1.75 -10.58
C PHE A 155 -13.19 -2.71 -10.36
N ALA A 156 -11.98 -2.19 -10.10
CA ALA A 156 -10.83 -3.03 -9.84
C ALA A 156 -11.02 -3.82 -8.54
N VAL A 157 -11.57 -3.19 -7.50
CA VAL A 157 -11.97 -3.90 -6.27
C VAL A 157 -13.01 -4.98 -6.58
N ASP A 158 -14.03 -4.66 -7.38
CA ASP A 158 -15.06 -5.63 -7.81
C ASP A 158 -14.45 -6.81 -8.60
N TYR A 159 -13.36 -6.59 -9.34
CA TYR A 159 -12.61 -7.62 -10.06
C TYR A 159 -11.55 -8.36 -9.23
N GLY A 160 -11.40 -8.06 -7.94
CA GLY A 160 -10.46 -8.76 -7.05
C GLY A 160 -9.10 -8.08 -6.84
N LEU A 161 -9.02 -6.75 -6.98
CA LEU A 161 -7.77 -6.00 -6.77
C LEU A 161 -7.09 -6.28 -5.43
N HIS A 162 -7.85 -6.41 -4.34
CA HIS A 162 -7.25 -6.66 -3.02
C HIS A 162 -6.59 -8.04 -2.92
N ASP A 163 -7.12 -9.05 -3.60
CA ASP A 163 -6.49 -10.37 -3.71
C ASP A 163 -5.20 -10.29 -4.53
N ALA A 164 -5.19 -9.47 -5.59
CA ALA A 164 -3.99 -9.21 -6.38
C ALA A 164 -2.90 -8.50 -5.58
N ILE A 165 -3.27 -7.51 -4.77
CA ILE A 165 -2.36 -6.83 -3.84
C ILE A 165 -1.81 -7.82 -2.80
N TYR A 166 -2.68 -8.63 -2.19
CA TYR A 166 -2.27 -9.61 -1.19
C TYR A 166 -1.29 -10.65 -1.76
N SER A 167 -1.59 -11.19 -2.94
CA SER A 167 -0.69 -12.12 -3.65
C SER A 167 0.66 -11.49 -3.96
N ALA A 168 0.67 -10.24 -4.43
CA ALA A 168 1.90 -9.50 -4.69
C ALA A 168 2.76 -9.31 -3.43
N PHE A 169 2.16 -8.98 -2.29
CA PHE A 169 2.88 -8.90 -1.02
C PHE A 169 3.43 -10.25 -0.56
N LEU A 170 2.70 -11.36 -0.75
CA LEU A 170 3.22 -12.70 -0.45
C LEU A 170 4.46 -13.03 -1.28
N VAL A 171 4.44 -12.72 -2.57
CA VAL A 171 5.59 -12.94 -3.46
C VAL A 171 6.84 -12.25 -2.93
N ASP A 172 6.73 -10.98 -2.54
CA ASP A 172 7.89 -10.25 -2.01
C ASP A 172 8.29 -10.71 -0.61
N LYS A 173 7.32 -10.96 0.27
CA LYS A 173 7.57 -11.50 1.61
C LYS A 173 8.39 -12.80 1.57
N GLU A 174 8.17 -13.65 0.57
CA GLU A 174 8.81 -14.96 0.48
C GLU A 174 10.01 -15.03 -0.47
N GLY A 175 10.08 -14.13 -1.46
CA GLY A 175 10.99 -14.30 -2.61
C GLY A 175 11.64 -13.03 -3.13
N VAL A 176 11.57 -11.89 -2.42
CA VAL A 176 12.09 -10.61 -2.96
C VAL A 176 13.60 -10.66 -3.23
N VAL A 177 14.38 -11.38 -2.43
CA VAL A 177 15.84 -11.52 -2.63
C VAL A 177 16.14 -12.37 -3.87
N GLU A 178 15.43 -13.49 -4.03
CA GLU A 178 15.52 -14.37 -5.20
C GLU A 178 15.19 -13.61 -6.48
N ASN A 179 14.16 -12.76 -6.44
CA ASN A 179 13.76 -11.87 -7.54
C ASN A 179 14.89 -10.89 -7.91
N HIS A 180 15.49 -10.21 -6.93
CA HIS A 180 16.56 -9.22 -7.19
C HIS A 180 17.91 -9.84 -7.52
N THR A 181 18.13 -11.11 -7.19
CA THR A 181 19.35 -11.85 -7.57
C THR A 181 19.19 -12.66 -8.86
N ASN A 182 18.04 -12.57 -9.52
CA ASN A 182 17.78 -13.25 -10.77
C ASN A 182 18.65 -12.70 -11.91
N GLU A 183 19.07 -13.58 -12.81
CA GLU A 183 19.84 -13.22 -14.01
C GLU A 183 19.01 -12.35 -14.96
N ASN A 184 17.70 -12.61 -15.06
CA ASN A 184 16.80 -11.83 -15.89
C ASN A 184 16.36 -10.53 -15.15
N PRO A 185 16.66 -9.34 -15.70
CA PRO A 185 16.35 -8.07 -15.06
C PRO A 185 14.84 -7.83 -14.87
N LEU A 186 13.96 -8.48 -15.64
CA LEU A 186 12.50 -8.36 -15.48
C LEU A 186 11.99 -8.94 -14.14
N TYR A 187 12.81 -9.74 -13.45
CA TYR A 187 12.52 -10.25 -12.12
C TYR A 187 13.03 -9.33 -11.00
N ARG A 188 13.92 -8.37 -11.30
CA ARG A 188 14.50 -7.44 -10.32
C ARG A 188 13.55 -6.29 -10.01
N CYS A 189 12.37 -6.64 -9.51
CA CYS A 189 11.29 -5.72 -9.20
C CYS A 189 10.67 -6.13 -7.86
N CYS A 190 10.33 -5.12 -7.04
CA CYS A 190 9.60 -5.28 -5.79
C CYS A 190 8.16 -4.83 -5.98
N LEU A 191 7.23 -5.78 -6.02
CA LEU A 191 5.81 -5.50 -6.21
C LEU A 191 5.26 -4.61 -5.08
N THR A 192 5.76 -4.80 -3.87
CA THR A 192 5.41 -4.05 -2.66
C THR A 192 5.69 -2.56 -2.83
N GLN A 193 6.87 -2.20 -3.35
CA GLN A 193 7.21 -0.80 -3.64
C GLN A 193 6.20 -0.21 -4.63
N TRP A 194 5.93 -0.89 -5.75
CA TRP A 194 5.02 -0.38 -6.78
C TRP A 194 3.60 -0.16 -6.24
N ILE A 195 3.05 -1.13 -5.51
CA ILE A 195 1.71 -1.01 -4.89
C ILE A 195 1.67 0.15 -3.89
N MET A 196 2.70 0.27 -3.05
CA MET A 196 2.78 1.33 -2.04
C MET A 196 2.99 2.73 -2.65
N GLN A 197 3.59 2.83 -3.84
CA GLN A 197 3.83 4.09 -4.55
C GLN A 197 2.70 4.50 -5.49
N SER A 198 1.79 3.59 -5.85
CA SER A 198 0.66 3.87 -6.75
C SER A 198 -0.68 3.68 -6.04
N LEU A 199 -1.08 2.43 -5.78
CA LEU A 199 -2.42 2.09 -5.30
C LEU A 199 -2.75 2.72 -3.96
N PHE A 200 -1.82 2.72 -3.00
CA PHE A 200 -2.06 3.36 -1.70
C PHE A 200 -1.75 4.88 -1.68
N ARG A 201 -1.32 5.44 -2.81
CA ARG A 201 -1.15 6.87 -3.04
C ARG A 201 -2.20 7.38 -4.03
N GLY A 202 -3.47 7.24 -3.65
CA GLY A 202 -4.57 7.66 -4.50
C GLY A 202 -4.69 9.18 -4.57
N GLU A 203 -4.55 9.75 -5.77
CA GLU A 203 -4.89 11.15 -6.02
C GLU A 203 -5.86 11.28 -7.18
N ARG A 204 -7.17 11.17 -6.89
CA ARG A 204 -8.20 11.29 -7.94
C ARG A 204 -8.15 12.60 -8.74
N ILE A 205 -7.69 13.70 -8.14
CA ILE A 205 -7.71 15.05 -8.75
C ILE A 205 -6.45 15.89 -8.46
N SER A 206 -5.60 15.47 -7.52
CA SER A 206 -4.59 16.37 -6.93
C SER A 206 -3.42 16.71 -7.86
N ARG A 207 -3.17 15.92 -8.92
CA ARG A 207 -2.06 16.21 -9.85
C ARG A 207 -2.38 17.27 -10.92
N GLN A 208 -3.65 17.53 -11.23
CA GLN A 208 -4.00 18.47 -12.30
C GLN A 208 -4.27 19.91 -11.82
N ILE A 209 -4.69 20.11 -10.57
CA ILE A 209 -5.17 21.44 -10.12
C ILE A 209 -4.09 22.26 -9.38
N HIS A 210 -2.99 21.65 -8.92
CA HIS A 210 -1.93 22.39 -8.23
C HIS A 210 -0.59 22.35 -8.99
N HIS A 211 -0.37 23.43 -9.73
CA HIS A 211 0.89 23.87 -10.33
C HIS A 211 2.16 23.33 -9.64
N GLY A 212 2.88 22.43 -10.33
CA GLY A 212 4.34 22.35 -10.28
C GLY A 212 5.01 21.75 -9.03
N SER A 213 4.30 21.19 -8.06
CA SER A 213 4.96 20.46 -6.97
C SER A 213 4.90 18.95 -7.18
N ASN A 214 6.05 18.34 -7.51
CA ASN A 214 6.33 16.91 -7.36
C ASN A 214 6.33 16.51 -5.86
N SER A 215 5.30 16.87 -5.10
CA SER A 215 5.16 16.39 -3.73
C SER A 215 4.82 14.91 -3.79
N PHE A 216 5.57 14.08 -3.07
CA PHE A 216 5.17 12.71 -2.74
C PHE A 216 3.68 12.71 -2.38
N GLY A 217 2.87 12.03 -3.21
CA GLY A 217 1.42 12.12 -3.17
C GLY A 217 0.83 11.73 -1.82
N LYS A 218 -0.40 12.19 -1.57
CA LYS A 218 -1.13 11.86 -0.34
C LYS A 218 -1.44 10.37 -0.27
N VAL A 219 -1.37 9.80 0.93
CA VAL A 219 -1.77 8.40 1.19
C VAL A 219 -3.29 8.31 1.28
N ASP A 220 -3.87 7.36 0.56
CA ASP A 220 -5.32 7.11 0.55
C ASP A 220 -5.70 6.10 1.65
N GLY A 221 -6.21 6.62 2.76
CA GLY A 221 -6.65 5.80 3.88
C GLY A 221 -7.87 4.92 3.57
N GLY A 222 -8.71 5.31 2.61
CA GLY A 222 -9.87 4.51 2.18
C GLY A 222 -9.42 3.24 1.47
N ARG A 223 -8.48 3.35 0.53
CA ARG A 223 -7.88 2.20 -0.16
C ARG A 223 -7.15 1.25 0.79
N ILE A 224 -6.41 1.80 1.76
CA ILE A 224 -5.77 1.00 2.83
C ILE A 224 -6.82 0.24 3.64
N LEU A 225 -7.88 0.93 4.07
CA LEU A 225 -8.96 0.31 4.85
C LEU A 225 -9.66 -0.79 4.04
N GLY A 226 -9.95 -0.54 2.77
CA GLY A 226 -10.54 -1.50 1.86
C GLY A 226 -9.72 -2.77 1.75
N TYR A 227 -8.40 -2.65 1.55
CA TYR A 227 -7.49 -3.79 1.53
C TYR A 227 -7.49 -4.56 2.85
N LEU A 228 -7.35 -3.85 3.98
CA LEU A 228 -7.32 -4.48 5.30
C LEU A 228 -8.65 -5.14 5.69
N HIS A 229 -9.79 -4.62 5.23
CA HIS A 229 -11.09 -5.28 5.42
C HIS A 229 -11.24 -6.53 4.54
N SER A 230 -10.69 -6.51 3.32
CA SER A 230 -10.70 -7.68 2.43
C SER A 230 -9.81 -8.82 2.94
N HIS A 231 -8.77 -8.51 3.74
CA HIS A 231 -7.84 -9.48 4.32
C HIS A 231 -7.67 -9.20 5.82
N SER A 232 -8.75 -9.29 6.59
CA SER A 232 -8.81 -8.89 8.00
C SER A 232 -7.92 -9.71 8.92
N ASP A 233 -7.71 -10.98 8.58
CA ASP A 233 -7.04 -11.94 9.45
C ASP A 233 -5.52 -11.71 9.49
N ASP A 234 -4.92 -11.47 8.32
CA ASP A 234 -3.46 -11.39 8.19
C ASP A 234 -2.96 -10.37 7.15
N GLY A 235 -3.83 -9.61 6.48
CA GLY A 235 -3.45 -8.68 5.41
C GLY A 235 -2.43 -7.63 5.84
N LEU A 236 -2.57 -7.08 7.06
CA LEU A 236 -1.56 -6.19 7.64
C LEU A 236 -0.25 -6.93 7.92
N GLN A 237 -0.33 -8.18 8.39
CA GLN A 237 0.87 -8.95 8.73
C GLN A 237 1.69 -9.27 7.48
N VAL A 238 1.00 -9.66 6.41
CA VAL A 238 1.61 -9.93 5.11
C VAL A 238 2.24 -8.66 4.54
N TRP A 239 1.50 -7.55 4.49
CA TRP A 239 2.01 -6.28 3.97
C TRP A 239 3.20 -5.74 4.78
N TRP A 240 3.12 -5.77 6.11
CA TRP A 240 4.20 -5.30 6.98
C TRP A 240 5.47 -6.14 6.81
N LYS A 241 5.34 -7.47 6.75
CA LYS A 241 6.48 -8.37 6.51
C LYS A 241 7.08 -8.18 5.12
N ALA A 242 6.24 -8.06 4.08
CA ALA A 242 6.71 -7.75 2.73
C ALA A 242 7.50 -6.44 2.69
N SER A 243 7.04 -5.41 3.41
CA SER A 243 7.75 -4.13 3.54
C SER A 243 9.12 -4.30 4.20
N LEU A 244 9.19 -5.06 5.30
CA LEU A 244 10.43 -5.30 6.05
C LEU A 244 11.45 -6.09 5.22
N GLU A 245 11.04 -7.18 4.57
CA GLU A 245 11.94 -7.98 3.73
C GLU A 245 12.43 -7.18 2.52
N SER A 246 11.51 -6.52 1.81
CA SER A 246 11.85 -5.72 0.64
C SER A 246 12.81 -4.59 0.99
N ALA A 247 12.58 -3.88 2.10
CA ALA A 247 13.44 -2.77 2.50
C ALA A 247 14.86 -3.19 2.90
N MET A 248 15.14 -4.50 3.02
CA MET A 248 16.41 -5.04 3.50
C MET A 248 17.22 -5.75 2.40
N VAL A 249 16.66 -5.84 1.19
CA VAL A 249 17.27 -6.47 0.02
C VAL A 249 18.66 -5.93 -0.29
N PHE A 250 18.89 -4.63 -0.08
CA PHE A 250 20.18 -3.99 -0.35
C PHE A 250 21.35 -4.53 0.48
N LEU A 251 21.08 -5.16 1.64
CA LEU A 251 22.11 -5.80 2.47
C LEU A 251 22.56 -7.16 1.92
N HIS A 252 21.85 -7.72 0.94
CA HIS A 252 22.21 -9.01 0.39
C HIS A 252 23.54 -8.93 -0.37
N SER A 253 24.48 -9.83 -0.07
CA SER A 253 25.87 -9.76 -0.55
C SER A 253 25.98 -9.61 -2.07
N LYS A 254 25.26 -10.44 -2.83
CA LYS A 254 25.24 -10.39 -4.31
C LYS A 254 24.73 -9.07 -4.89
N ILE A 255 23.85 -8.38 -4.16
CA ILE A 255 23.24 -7.11 -4.59
C ILE A 255 24.16 -5.96 -4.19
N SER A 256 24.68 -6.00 -2.96
CA SER A 256 25.62 -5.01 -2.43
C SER A 256 26.93 -4.92 -3.21
N SER A 257 27.37 -6.03 -3.85
CA SER A 257 28.58 -6.06 -4.68
C SER A 257 28.43 -5.36 -6.03
N THR A 258 27.19 -5.02 -6.44
CA THR A 258 26.90 -4.34 -7.71
C THR A 258 26.38 -2.93 -7.42
N PRO A 259 27.18 -1.86 -7.66
CA PRO A 259 26.82 -0.49 -7.27
C PRO A 259 25.44 -0.04 -7.74
N ASP A 260 25.08 -0.36 -8.98
CA ASP A 260 23.81 0.04 -9.58
C ASP A 260 22.60 -0.65 -8.93
N GLU A 261 22.68 -1.96 -8.69
CA GLU A 261 21.59 -2.69 -8.01
C GLU A 261 21.49 -2.28 -6.54
N SER A 262 22.64 -2.08 -5.88
CA SER A 262 22.66 -1.57 -4.51
C SER A 262 21.97 -0.22 -4.43
N PHE A 263 22.25 0.71 -5.36
CA PHE A 263 21.57 2.00 -5.43
C PHE A 263 20.05 1.86 -5.66
N ARG A 264 19.63 1.02 -6.61
CA ARG A 264 18.20 0.76 -6.88
C ARG A 264 17.49 0.19 -5.65
N CYS A 265 18.08 -0.81 -4.98
CA CYS A 265 17.49 -1.43 -3.80
C CYS A 265 17.44 -0.47 -2.61
N HIS A 266 18.39 0.45 -2.47
CA HIS A 266 18.32 1.53 -1.50
C HIS A 266 17.19 2.51 -1.80
N GLN A 267 17.01 2.90 -3.06
CA GLN A 267 15.91 3.77 -3.45
C GLN A 267 14.56 3.10 -3.15
N MET A 268 14.40 1.85 -3.52
CA MET A 268 13.24 1.03 -3.17
C MET A 268 12.97 1.00 -1.67
N ALA A 269 14.00 0.76 -0.84
CA ALA A 269 13.87 0.75 0.61
C ALA A 269 13.40 2.11 1.15
N ARG A 270 13.96 3.22 0.63
CA ARG A 270 13.52 4.58 0.99
C ARG A 270 12.07 4.82 0.59
N ASP A 271 11.64 4.38 -0.58
CA ASP A 271 10.27 4.57 -1.07
C ASP A 271 9.26 3.84 -0.19
N ILE A 272 9.55 2.59 0.19
CA ILE A 272 8.73 1.80 1.11
C ILE A 272 8.58 2.53 2.46
N TRP A 273 9.69 2.97 3.06
CA TRP A 273 9.63 3.65 4.35
C TRP A 273 9.04 5.05 4.28
N ALA A 274 9.27 5.77 3.19
CA ALA A 274 8.61 7.04 2.94
C ALA A 274 7.09 6.84 2.93
N MET A 275 6.56 5.81 2.25
CA MET A 275 5.12 5.53 2.31
C MET A 275 4.63 5.26 3.74
N TRP A 276 5.35 4.48 4.55
CA TRP A 276 4.96 4.26 5.95
C TRP A 276 5.00 5.53 6.79
N THR A 277 6.01 6.38 6.63
CA THR A 277 6.05 7.69 7.32
C THR A 277 4.91 8.60 6.86
N HIS A 278 4.54 8.62 5.58
CA HIS A 278 3.36 9.34 5.10
C HIS A 278 2.06 8.77 5.66
N THR A 279 1.95 7.44 5.75
CA THR A 279 0.81 6.76 6.38
C THR A 279 0.66 7.21 7.83
N PHE A 280 1.75 7.18 8.59
CA PHE A 280 1.71 7.58 9.99
C PHE A 280 1.68 9.10 10.21
N ALA A 281 2.00 9.92 9.21
CA ALA A 281 1.75 11.37 9.26
C ALA A 281 0.27 11.71 9.00
N SER A 282 -0.45 10.86 8.26
CA SER A 282 -1.88 10.99 8.02
C SER A 282 -2.67 10.42 9.18
N LYS A 283 -3.45 11.27 9.86
CA LYS A 283 -4.35 10.84 10.95
C LYS A 283 -5.24 9.68 10.50
N ARG A 284 -5.91 9.83 9.36
CA ARG A 284 -6.85 8.83 8.86
C ARG A 284 -6.19 7.52 8.45
N ALA A 285 -5.08 7.59 7.71
CA ALA A 285 -4.38 6.35 7.33
C ALA A 285 -3.83 5.64 8.57
N SER A 286 -3.36 6.40 9.58
CA SER A 286 -2.98 5.86 10.88
C SER A 286 -4.15 5.19 11.61
N GLU A 287 -5.35 5.77 11.57
CA GLU A 287 -6.56 5.15 12.13
C GLU A 287 -6.86 3.81 11.46
N CYS A 288 -6.78 3.73 10.12
CA CYS A 288 -6.99 2.48 9.39
C CYS A 288 -5.97 1.38 9.77
N ILE A 289 -4.72 1.75 10.03
CA ILE A 289 -3.68 0.79 10.46
C ILE A 289 -3.85 0.43 11.94
N LEU A 290 -3.95 1.41 12.83
CA LEU A 290 -3.77 1.24 14.27
C LEU A 290 -5.06 1.07 15.07
N LEU A 291 -6.20 1.57 14.60
CA LEU A 291 -7.47 1.53 15.32
C LEU A 291 -8.43 0.52 14.71
N THR A 292 -8.37 -0.73 15.15
CA THR A 292 -9.34 -1.73 14.69
C THR A 292 -10.63 -1.71 15.49
N HIS A 293 -10.56 -1.73 16.81
CA HIS A 293 -11.77 -1.88 17.64
C HIS A 293 -11.67 -1.12 18.96
N ASP A 294 -10.54 -1.14 19.67
CA ASP A 294 -10.37 -0.46 20.95
C ASP A 294 -8.90 -0.14 21.27
N LYS A 295 -8.66 0.42 22.47
CA LYS A 295 -7.32 0.77 22.96
C LYS A 295 -6.40 -0.44 23.11
N ALA A 296 -6.93 -1.60 23.51
CA ALA A 296 -6.14 -2.82 23.71
C ALA A 296 -5.66 -3.37 22.37
N ALA A 297 -6.56 -3.43 21.37
CA ALA A 297 -6.21 -3.83 20.01
C ALA A 297 -5.18 -2.87 19.38
N CYS A 298 -5.30 -1.56 19.63
CA CYS A 298 -4.32 -0.58 19.21
C CYS A 298 -2.94 -0.85 19.83
N LEU A 299 -2.88 -1.06 21.15
CA LEU A 299 -1.65 -1.38 21.87
C LEU A 299 -1.01 -2.67 21.36
N GLU A 300 -1.79 -3.75 21.23
CA GLU A 300 -1.33 -5.05 20.75
C GLU A 300 -0.72 -4.93 19.35
N ARG A 301 -1.45 -4.29 18.43
CA ARG A 301 -1.03 -4.11 17.05
C ARG A 301 0.24 -3.27 16.94
N ALA A 302 0.28 -2.10 17.59
CA ALA A 302 1.45 -1.24 17.61
C ALA A 302 2.68 -1.96 18.19
N THR A 303 2.48 -2.68 19.29
CA THR A 303 3.52 -3.49 19.93
C THR A 303 4.04 -4.57 18.99
N TRP A 304 3.14 -5.28 18.31
CA TRP A 304 3.50 -6.31 17.34
C TRP A 304 4.33 -5.73 16.20
N MET A 305 3.87 -4.66 15.55
CA MET A 305 4.55 -4.01 14.42
C MET A 305 5.97 -3.61 14.79
N ILE A 306 6.14 -2.91 15.92
CA ILE A 306 7.45 -2.44 16.39
C ILE A 306 8.36 -3.62 16.74
N LYS A 307 7.87 -4.65 17.42
CA LYS A 307 8.67 -5.84 17.73
C LYS A 307 9.22 -6.53 16.47
N GLN A 308 8.45 -6.55 15.37
CA GLN A 308 8.92 -7.15 14.11
C GLN A 308 10.12 -6.39 13.52
N MET A 309 10.27 -5.09 13.78
CA MET A 309 11.38 -4.28 13.25
C MET A 309 12.73 -4.59 13.90
N LYS A 310 12.71 -5.09 15.15
CA LYS A 310 13.93 -5.33 15.94
C LYS A 310 15.02 -6.14 15.24
N PRO A 311 14.76 -7.36 14.70
CA PRO A 311 15.80 -8.14 14.03
C PRO A 311 16.41 -7.40 12.83
N TYR A 312 15.63 -6.58 12.11
CA TYR A 312 16.12 -5.82 10.96
C TYR A 312 16.94 -4.61 11.38
N LEU A 313 16.55 -3.90 12.45
CA LEU A 313 17.36 -2.84 13.03
C LEU A 313 18.72 -3.37 13.49
N SER A 314 18.76 -4.53 14.16
CA SER A 314 20.02 -5.18 14.53
C SER A 314 20.87 -5.56 13.31
N LYS A 315 20.25 -6.01 12.21
CA LYS A 315 20.96 -6.26 10.94
C LYS A 315 21.57 -4.98 10.38
N LEU A 316 20.82 -3.87 10.34
CA LEU A 316 21.31 -2.57 9.86
C LEU A 316 22.51 -2.08 10.68
N GLN A 317 22.41 -2.14 12.01
CA GLN A 317 23.48 -1.74 12.93
C GLN A 317 24.74 -2.61 12.79
N SER A 318 24.57 -3.89 12.41
CA SER A 318 25.69 -4.81 12.17
C SER A 318 26.23 -4.77 10.73
N ALA A 319 25.54 -4.06 9.83
CA ALA A 319 25.95 -3.97 8.45
C ALA A 319 27.29 -3.24 8.35
N ARG A 320 28.12 -3.61 7.36
CA ARG A 320 29.39 -2.93 7.12
C ARG A 320 29.14 -1.45 6.87
N GLU A 321 30.00 -0.60 7.43
CA GLU A 321 29.97 0.84 7.18
C GLU A 321 29.89 1.14 5.68
N GLY A 322 29.03 2.09 5.31
CA GLY A 322 28.85 2.51 3.93
C GLY A 322 27.88 1.67 3.09
N LEU A 323 27.34 0.56 3.62
CA LEU A 323 26.24 -0.14 2.96
C LEU A 323 24.98 0.73 2.97
N ASP A 324 24.49 1.16 4.14
CA ASP A 324 23.45 2.19 4.23
C ASP A 324 24.09 3.58 4.16
N ARG A 325 24.12 4.17 2.96
CA ARG A 325 24.75 5.48 2.75
C ARG A 325 24.04 6.54 3.59
N ASN A 326 24.77 7.10 4.57
CA ASN A 326 24.28 8.08 5.55
C ASN A 326 23.23 7.55 6.53
N GLU A 327 23.18 6.23 6.77
CA GLU A 327 22.27 5.60 7.74
C GLU A 327 20.79 5.98 7.53
N VAL A 328 20.39 6.22 6.28
CA VAL A 328 19.05 6.73 5.95
C VAL A 328 17.98 5.69 6.25
N ILE A 329 18.24 4.42 5.92
CA ILE A 329 17.29 3.35 6.21
C ILE A 329 17.20 3.10 7.71
N GLN A 330 18.32 3.11 8.42
CA GLN A 330 18.33 3.05 9.89
C GLN A 330 17.55 4.22 10.52
N ALA A 331 17.62 5.43 9.97
CA ALA A 331 16.83 6.56 10.44
C ALA A 331 15.32 6.27 10.34
N TYR A 332 14.84 5.71 9.22
CA TYR A 332 13.45 5.29 9.08
C TYR A 332 13.05 4.20 10.09
N PHE A 333 13.92 3.22 10.33
CA PHE A 333 13.68 2.17 11.32
C PHE A 333 13.58 2.69 12.75
N ASN A 334 14.13 3.87 13.04
CA ASN A 334 13.93 4.56 14.32
C ASN A 334 12.70 5.47 14.30
N GLN A 335 12.45 6.17 13.19
CA GLN A 335 11.37 7.15 13.07
C GLN A 335 9.99 6.50 13.04
N VAL A 336 9.80 5.45 12.25
CA VAL A 336 8.48 4.80 12.10
C VAL A 336 7.93 4.27 13.44
N PRO A 337 8.70 3.57 14.30
CA PRO A 337 8.26 3.23 15.65
C PRO A 337 7.85 4.43 16.50
N ALA A 338 8.57 5.55 16.37
CA ALA A 338 8.24 6.77 17.09
C ALA A 338 6.90 7.35 16.63
N MET A 339 6.65 7.35 15.32
CA MET A 339 5.39 7.78 14.73
C MET A 339 4.22 6.86 15.12
N ILE A 340 4.42 5.54 15.13
CA ILE A 340 3.43 4.58 15.61
C ILE A 340 3.06 4.88 17.07
N ALA A 341 4.06 5.03 17.95
CA ALA A 341 3.83 5.33 19.36
C ALA A 341 3.13 6.69 19.56
N ALA A 342 3.48 7.70 18.75
CA ALA A 342 2.82 9.01 18.79
C ALA A 342 1.36 8.94 18.35
N GLN A 343 1.06 8.23 17.26
CA GLN A 343 -0.31 8.03 16.79
C GLN A 343 -1.15 7.23 17.79
N CYS A 344 -0.58 6.22 18.46
CA CYS A 344 -1.29 5.50 19.53
C CYS A 344 -1.75 6.44 20.67
N ARG A 345 -0.92 7.44 21.01
CA ARG A 345 -1.29 8.47 22.01
C ARG A 345 -2.37 9.41 21.47
N GLU A 346 -2.19 9.93 20.26
CA GLU A 346 -3.11 10.92 19.68
C GLU A 346 -4.49 10.32 19.38
N LEU A 347 -4.53 9.11 18.84
CA LEU A 347 -5.73 8.46 18.34
C LEU A 347 -6.51 7.69 19.41
N ALA A 348 -5.81 7.02 20.32
CA ALA A 348 -6.41 6.10 21.28
C ALA A 348 -6.08 6.42 22.74
N ASN A 349 -5.32 7.48 23.02
CA ASN A 349 -4.80 7.76 24.36
C ASN A 349 -4.08 6.54 24.97
N VAL A 350 -3.30 5.83 24.15
CA VAL A 350 -2.46 4.68 24.54
C VAL A 350 -1.03 5.17 24.70
N THR A 351 -0.58 5.31 25.95
CA THR A 351 0.76 5.82 26.30
C THR A 351 1.78 4.72 26.60
N SER A 352 1.34 3.46 26.67
CA SER A 352 2.17 2.31 27.06
C SER A 352 3.04 1.73 25.93
N VAL A 353 2.90 2.22 24.69
CA VAL A 353 3.79 1.82 23.58
C VAL A 353 5.15 2.48 23.78
N ASP A 354 6.15 1.68 24.14
CA ASP A 354 7.53 2.12 24.39
C ASP A 354 8.50 1.50 23.36
N PRO A 355 8.82 2.22 22.26
CA PRO A 355 9.71 1.69 21.24
C PRO A 355 11.14 1.44 21.74
N VAL A 356 11.65 2.21 22.72
CA VAL A 356 12.99 2.00 23.29
C VAL A 356 13.07 0.62 23.93
N LYS A 357 12.07 0.25 24.73
CA LYS A 357 11.98 -1.07 25.36
C LYS A 357 11.73 -2.18 24.33
N LEU A 358 10.79 -1.97 23.39
CA LEU A 358 10.39 -2.98 22.42
C LEU A 358 11.52 -3.35 21.44
N LEU A 359 12.30 -2.35 21.01
CA LEU A 359 13.45 -2.54 20.12
C LEU A 359 14.75 -2.86 20.89
N LYS A 360 14.74 -2.74 22.22
CA LYS A 360 15.92 -2.88 23.10
C LYS A 360 17.03 -1.89 22.78
N LEU A 361 16.68 -0.63 22.48
CA LEU A 361 17.65 0.41 22.18
C LEU A 361 18.50 0.74 23.42
N ARG A 362 19.80 0.92 23.23
CA ARG A 362 20.78 1.24 24.29
C ARG A 362 21.80 2.23 23.76
N GLY A 363 22.55 2.87 24.67
CA GLY A 363 23.68 3.73 24.32
C GLY A 363 23.32 4.79 23.28
N LEU A 364 24.06 4.82 22.18
CA LEU A 364 23.87 5.77 21.07
C LEU A 364 22.53 5.58 20.35
N ASP A 365 22.09 4.34 20.11
CA ASP A 365 20.80 4.08 19.43
C ASP A 365 19.63 4.67 20.20
N LYS A 366 19.65 4.53 21.54
CA LYS A 366 18.64 5.13 22.41
C LYS A 366 18.66 6.64 22.28
N LYS A 367 19.85 7.26 22.31
CA LYS A 367 19.99 8.72 22.16
C LYS A 367 19.52 9.21 20.78
N MET A 368 19.87 8.50 19.71
CA MET A 368 19.40 8.82 18.35
C MET A 368 17.88 8.75 18.27
N TYR A 369 17.28 7.71 18.85
CA TYR A 369 15.83 7.60 18.88
C TYR A 369 15.17 8.74 19.67
N GLU A 370 15.63 9.00 20.90
CA GLU A 370 15.02 9.98 21.82
C GLU A 370 15.21 11.41 21.33
N ASN A 371 16.39 11.75 20.82
CA ASN A 371 16.75 13.12 20.47
C ASN A 371 16.37 13.44 19.02
N ILE A 372 16.44 12.49 18.10
CA ILE A 372 16.26 12.76 16.66
C ILE A 372 14.96 12.16 16.15
N ALA A 373 14.83 10.83 16.19
CA ALA A 373 13.77 10.13 15.48
C ALA A 373 12.38 10.47 16.03
N LYS A 374 12.25 10.53 17.36
CA LYS A 374 11.00 10.86 18.03
C LYS A 374 10.54 12.30 17.78
N PRO A 375 11.35 13.35 18.03
CA PRO A 375 10.94 14.72 17.70
C PRO A 375 10.63 14.92 16.22
N HIS A 376 11.38 14.25 15.33
CA HIS A 376 11.14 14.34 13.89
C HIS A 376 9.80 13.71 13.48
N GLY A 377 9.50 12.50 13.96
CA GLY A 377 8.22 11.83 13.72
C GLY A 377 7.02 12.62 14.26
N GLU A 378 7.15 13.18 15.46
CA GLU A 378 6.11 14.00 16.09
C GLU A 378 5.87 15.32 15.32
N ASP A 379 6.91 15.97 14.76
CA ASP A 379 6.76 17.16 13.91
C ASP A 379 6.00 16.83 12.62
N MET A 380 6.27 15.68 11.99
CA MET A 380 5.58 15.23 10.77
C MET A 380 4.09 14.98 11.01
N ILE A 381 3.75 14.32 12.12
CA ILE A 381 2.34 14.08 12.52
C ILE A 381 1.63 15.41 12.74
N ARG A 382 2.20 16.29 13.56
CA ARG A 382 1.63 17.61 13.87
C ARG A 382 1.36 18.44 12.62
N ARG A 383 2.23 18.36 11.61
CA ARG A 383 2.11 19.10 10.34
C ARG A 383 1.28 18.37 9.29
N LYS A 384 0.95 17.10 9.50
CA LYS A 384 0.28 16.23 8.52
C LYS A 384 1.02 16.13 7.18
N ARG A 385 2.35 16.29 7.18
CA ARG A 385 3.21 16.22 5.98
C ARG A 385 4.66 15.90 6.33
N ALA A 386 5.40 15.38 5.35
CA ALA A 386 6.83 15.18 5.45
C ALA A 386 7.59 16.50 5.68
N ALA A 387 8.71 16.39 6.40
CA ALA A 387 9.64 17.50 6.56
C ALA A 387 10.48 17.69 5.30
N ASP A 388 10.61 18.93 4.83
CA ASP A 388 11.59 19.30 3.82
C ASP A 388 13.02 19.32 4.40
N THR A 389 14.03 19.36 3.53
CA THR A 389 15.44 19.34 3.92
C THR A 389 15.83 20.46 4.89
N ALA A 390 15.26 21.66 4.76
CA ALA A 390 15.57 22.77 5.65
C ALA A 390 15.02 22.50 7.06
N ARG A 391 13.79 21.99 7.14
CA ARG A 391 13.14 21.63 8.39
C ARG A 391 13.78 20.43 9.07
N SER A 392 14.14 19.39 8.32
CA SER A 392 14.86 18.24 8.86
C SER A 392 16.15 18.68 9.52
N ARG A 393 16.91 19.58 8.88
CA ARG A 393 18.12 20.19 9.48
C ARG A 393 17.83 21.00 10.74
N ASP A 394 16.76 21.80 10.76
CA ASP A 394 16.36 22.55 11.95
C ASP A 394 15.99 21.65 13.14
N ILE A 395 15.23 20.57 12.90
CA ILE A 395 14.90 19.57 13.93
C ILE A 395 16.17 18.92 14.47
N LEU A 396 17.06 18.50 13.58
CA LEU A 396 18.34 17.89 13.94
C LEU A 396 19.24 18.83 14.74
N LYS A 397 19.28 20.13 14.39
CA LYS A 397 20.00 21.14 15.17
C LYS A 397 19.41 21.29 16.57
N ARG A 398 18.08 21.41 16.69
CA ARG A 398 17.40 21.49 18.00
C ARG A 398 17.58 20.22 18.84
N ALA A 399 17.84 19.10 18.21
CA ALA A 399 18.15 17.82 18.84
C ALA A 399 19.62 17.68 19.30
N GLY A 400 20.49 18.65 19.00
CA GLY A 400 21.93 18.57 19.30
C GLY A 400 22.68 17.56 18.42
N ALA A 401 22.20 17.30 17.20
CA ALA A 401 22.85 16.37 16.26
C ALA A 401 23.97 17.02 15.43
N PHE A 402 24.08 18.35 15.45
CA PHE A 402 25.05 19.14 14.68
C PHE A 402 25.72 20.18 15.58
N ASP A 403 26.40 19.71 16.63
CA ASP A 403 27.37 20.52 17.38
C ASP A 403 28.80 20.19 16.91
#